data_AF-A0A3B5QXC9-F1
#
_entry.id   AF-A0A3B5QXC9-F1
#
_cell.length_a   1.000
_cell.length_b   1.000
_cell.length_c   1.000
_cell.angle_alpha   90.00
_cell.angle_beta   90.00
_cell.angle_gamma   90.00
#
_symmetry.space_group_name_H-M   'P 1'
#
loop_
_entity.id
_entity.type
_entity.pdbx_description
1 polymer ?
#
loop_
_entity_poly.entity_id
_entity_poly.type
_entity_poly.pdbx_seq_one_letter_code
_entity_poly.pdbx_strand_id
1 'polypeptide(L)'
;MCSVNPGHCTLIKYIFLLLIIIHLGLNTAESVWPLPQIFIPSPERYQLKPQSFSFGYRRYLDTKHSCSVLDAAFKRYFSILFPGYSYANLITFSVATQLLFLNSYKLSVFAGQASLNAETVWGSLRGLETFSQLVYQDDLGSYYINKTEIEDYPQFNYRGILLDTSRHYLPVQAILKTLDAMAYSKFNVFHWHLVDDPSFPYQSHKFPDLSNKGAFHPVTHVYTQSDVRRVISYARMRGIRVLPEFDSPGHTKSWGKGQSELLTPCYRGATPSGTFGPVNPTLPSTYQFMLSLLKEVASVFPDPYIHLGGDEVDFSCWRSNPYIRAFMHKMGFGLDFSKLEAFYIEKIVNITSILRKTSIVWQDVFDYHERRKFLSVVEVWKQGCYLCEVRRVVKAGLRVILASPWYLDQPGPTHNWARYYNVWPLAFKGTEKQKSLVIGGEVCMWGEYVDATNLSPRLWPRASAAAERLWSNERQTSCVERAFPRLQEFRCKLLRRGIQAEPLYVGHCKHEYQSV
;
A
#
# COMPACT_ATOMS: atom_id res chain seq x y z
N MET A 1 -76.51 19.48 11.91
CA MET A 1 -76.28 18.83 10.61
C MET A 1 -75.34 17.66 10.84
N CYS A 2 -75.84 16.46 10.55
CA CYS A 2 -75.18 15.17 10.73
C CYS A 2 -73.98 14.99 9.79
N SER A 3 -72.96 14.25 10.20
CA SER A 3 -72.71 12.89 9.67
C SER A 3 -71.45 12.27 10.29
N VAL A 4 -71.60 11.01 10.67
CA VAL A 4 -70.59 10.04 11.14
C VAL A 4 -69.78 9.54 9.93
N ASN A 5 -68.47 9.29 10.06
CA ASN A 5 -67.92 7.96 9.73
C ASN A 5 -66.48 7.68 10.24
N PRO A 6 -66.18 6.39 10.51
CA PRO A 6 -65.03 5.90 11.27
C PRO A 6 -63.86 5.54 10.36
N GLY A 7 -62.62 5.69 10.85
CA GLY A 7 -61.44 5.34 10.05
C GLY A 7 -60.10 5.51 10.75
N HIS A 8 -59.99 5.17 12.03
CA HIS A 8 -58.71 5.18 12.76
C HIS A 8 -58.46 3.82 13.42
N CYS A 9 -58.30 2.78 12.59
CA CYS A 9 -57.81 1.49 13.06
C CYS A 9 -57.25 0.59 11.92
N THR A 10 -56.40 1.12 11.02
CA THR A 10 -55.75 0.26 10.01
C THR A 10 -54.40 0.75 9.46
N LEU A 11 -53.74 1.76 10.04
CA LEU A 11 -52.42 2.22 9.57
C LEU A 11 -51.23 1.70 10.40
N ILE A 12 -51.47 1.09 11.56
CA ILE A 12 -50.40 0.58 12.45
C ILE A 12 -49.98 -0.86 12.10
N LYS A 13 -50.77 -1.60 11.32
CA LYS A 13 -50.42 -2.98 10.91
C LYS A 13 -49.54 -3.06 9.65
N TYR A 14 -49.47 -2.03 8.82
CA TYR A 14 -48.62 -2.03 7.62
C TYR A 14 -47.18 -1.53 7.87
N ILE A 15 -46.96 -0.69 8.89
CA ILE A 15 -45.60 -0.27 9.28
C ILE A 15 -44.88 -1.38 10.05
N PHE A 16 -45.59 -2.20 10.84
CA PHE A 16 -45.00 -3.38 11.47
C PHE A 16 -44.72 -4.53 10.49
N LEU A 17 -45.50 -4.68 9.41
CA LEU A 17 -45.20 -5.67 8.38
C LEU A 17 -44.02 -5.28 7.47
N LEU A 18 -43.75 -3.97 7.28
CA LEU A 18 -42.56 -3.50 6.56
C LEU A 18 -41.28 -3.62 7.41
N LEU A 19 -41.39 -3.55 8.74
CA LEU A 19 -40.28 -3.75 9.67
C LEU A 19 -39.93 -5.24 9.89
N ILE A 20 -40.85 -6.16 9.61
CA ILE A 20 -40.60 -7.61 9.74
C ILE A 20 -39.99 -8.23 8.47
N ILE A 21 -40.01 -7.53 7.33
CA ILE A 21 -39.37 -8.00 6.08
C ILE A 21 -37.88 -7.57 5.98
N ILE A 22 -37.37 -6.73 6.90
CA ILE A 22 -35.95 -6.30 6.89
C ILE A 22 -35.04 -7.20 7.77
N HIS A 23 -35.59 -8.24 8.42
CA HIS A 23 -34.82 -9.16 9.27
C HIS A 23 -34.82 -10.63 8.82
N LEU A 24 -35.25 -10.91 7.59
CA LEU A 24 -35.11 -12.23 6.96
C LEU A 24 -34.02 -12.20 5.87
N GLY A 25 -32.78 -12.34 6.32
CA GLY A 25 -31.71 -13.11 5.68
C GLY A 25 -31.50 -13.00 4.16
N LEU A 26 -30.95 -11.88 3.68
CA LEU A 26 -30.34 -11.78 2.34
C LEU A 26 -28.92 -11.18 2.34
N ASN A 27 -28.27 -11.04 3.51
CA ASN A 27 -27.08 -10.18 3.65
C ASN A 27 -25.70 -10.84 3.53
N THR A 28 -25.56 -12.10 3.12
CA THR A 28 -24.25 -12.78 3.30
C THR A 28 -23.35 -12.80 2.08
N ALA A 29 -23.87 -12.70 0.86
CA ALA A 29 -23.05 -12.84 -0.35
C ALA A 29 -22.37 -11.53 -0.81
N GLU A 30 -22.93 -10.35 -0.55
CA GLU A 30 -22.37 -9.08 -1.09
C GLU A 30 -21.18 -8.49 -0.29
N SER A 31 -20.67 -9.18 0.74
CA SER A 31 -19.76 -8.60 1.74
C SER A 31 -18.26 -8.52 1.36
N VAL A 32 -17.89 -8.79 0.11
CA VAL A 32 -16.48 -8.84 -0.31
C VAL A 32 -15.86 -7.44 -0.41
N TRP A 33 -14.61 -7.32 0.04
CA TRP A 33 -13.78 -6.11 -0.04
C TRP A 33 -12.32 -6.43 -0.43
N PRO A 34 -11.73 -5.77 -1.44
CA PRO A 34 -12.38 -5.01 -2.51
C PRO A 34 -13.43 -5.81 -3.29
N LEU A 35 -14.48 -5.15 -3.78
CA LEU A 35 -15.49 -5.77 -4.64
C LEU A 35 -14.87 -6.31 -5.94
N PRO A 36 -15.10 -7.58 -6.32
CA PRO A 36 -14.60 -8.14 -7.57
C PRO A 36 -15.15 -7.44 -8.82
N GLN A 37 -14.44 -7.52 -9.95
CA GLN A 37 -14.91 -6.98 -11.24
C GLN A 37 -16.25 -7.59 -11.71
N ILE A 38 -16.37 -8.91 -11.56
CA ILE A 38 -17.60 -9.67 -11.84
C ILE A 38 -17.89 -10.55 -10.64
N PHE A 39 -19.08 -10.39 -10.07
CA PHE A 39 -19.56 -11.15 -8.93
C PHE A 39 -21.00 -11.62 -9.15
N ILE A 40 -21.20 -12.94 -9.22
CA ILE A 40 -22.50 -13.57 -9.46
C ILE A 40 -22.84 -14.43 -8.23
N PRO A 41 -23.57 -13.87 -7.24
CA PRO A 41 -23.99 -14.62 -6.06
C PRO A 41 -25.21 -15.49 -6.34
N SER A 42 -25.40 -16.52 -5.50
CA SER A 42 -26.61 -17.34 -5.44
C SER A 42 -27.08 -17.51 -3.98
N PRO A 43 -28.40 -17.64 -3.72
CA PRO A 43 -28.91 -17.95 -2.38
C PRO A 43 -28.63 -19.39 -1.94
N GLU A 44 -28.23 -20.27 -2.86
CA GLU A 44 -27.85 -21.65 -2.55
C GLU A 44 -26.62 -21.68 -1.64
N ARG A 45 -26.73 -22.31 -0.46
CA ARG A 45 -25.67 -22.36 0.56
C ARG A 45 -25.16 -23.78 0.79
N TYR A 46 -23.87 -23.89 1.08
CA TYR A 46 -23.19 -25.15 1.40
C TYR A 46 -22.53 -25.06 2.77
N GLN A 47 -22.68 -26.11 3.56
CA GLN A 47 -22.02 -26.20 4.86
C GLN A 47 -20.55 -26.59 4.69
N LEU A 48 -19.67 -25.93 5.44
CA LEU A 48 -18.25 -26.27 5.52
C LEU A 48 -17.96 -26.94 6.87
N LYS A 49 -17.28 -28.08 6.83
CA LYS A 49 -16.83 -28.81 8.03
C LYS A 49 -15.31 -28.65 8.16
N PRO A 50 -14.80 -27.97 9.19
CA PRO A 50 -13.37 -27.71 9.35
C PRO A 50 -12.51 -28.99 9.28
N GLN A 51 -13.00 -30.11 9.81
CA GLN A 51 -12.29 -31.38 9.88
C GLN A 51 -12.11 -32.07 8.52
N SER A 52 -12.95 -31.76 7.54
CA SER A 52 -12.89 -32.35 6.19
C SER A 52 -12.56 -31.31 5.11
N PHE A 53 -12.32 -30.07 5.50
CA PHE A 53 -11.93 -29.02 4.56
C PHE A 53 -10.43 -29.12 4.25
N SER A 54 -10.06 -29.01 2.98
CA SER A 54 -8.66 -28.94 2.57
C SER A 54 -8.49 -28.04 1.35
N PHE A 55 -7.32 -27.41 1.26
CA PHE A 55 -6.84 -26.80 0.02
C PHE A 55 -5.94 -27.79 -0.72
N GLY A 56 -5.92 -27.75 -2.05
CA GLY A 56 -4.95 -28.48 -2.83
C GLY A 56 -4.83 -27.99 -4.26
N TYR A 57 -3.82 -28.48 -4.99
CA TYR A 57 -3.56 -28.16 -6.40
C TYR A 57 -4.50 -28.94 -7.32
N ARG A 58 -4.73 -28.57 -8.59
CA ARG A 58 -5.49 -29.41 -9.54
C ARG A 58 -4.55 -30.41 -10.22
N ARG A 59 -4.91 -31.70 -10.30
CA ARG A 59 -4.13 -32.76 -10.99
C ARG A 59 -3.97 -32.41 -12.48
N TYR A 60 -2.79 -31.96 -12.90
CA TYR A 60 -2.26 -32.22 -14.24
C TYR A 60 -0.78 -32.57 -14.14
N LEU A 61 -0.37 -33.44 -15.06
CA LEU A 61 0.76 -34.39 -15.06
C LEU A 61 2.14 -33.83 -14.69
N ASP A 62 2.93 -34.72 -14.05
CA ASP A 62 4.39 -34.70 -13.94
C ASP A 62 5.05 -33.44 -13.41
N THR A 63 5.05 -33.30 -12.08
CA THR A 63 6.26 -33.34 -11.22
C THR A 63 5.96 -32.75 -9.84
N LYS A 64 6.69 -33.25 -8.84
CA LYS A 64 6.72 -32.81 -7.43
C LYS A 64 7.11 -31.33 -7.28
N HIS A 65 6.26 -30.38 -7.65
CA HIS A 65 6.54 -28.97 -7.41
C HIS A 65 5.59 -28.39 -6.36
N SER A 66 5.99 -28.58 -5.10
CA SER A 66 5.51 -27.77 -3.97
C SER A 66 5.79 -26.29 -4.28
N CYS A 67 4.75 -25.46 -4.32
CA CYS A 67 4.91 -24.02 -4.43
C CYS A 67 4.91 -23.42 -3.03
N SER A 68 6.10 -23.11 -2.50
CA SER A 68 6.26 -22.63 -1.12
C SER A 68 5.32 -21.49 -0.75
N VAL A 69 5.06 -20.57 -1.69
CA VAL A 69 4.13 -19.44 -1.51
C VAL A 69 2.70 -19.95 -1.27
N LEU A 70 2.22 -20.87 -2.10
CA LEU A 70 0.86 -21.41 -2.01
C LEU A 70 0.72 -22.39 -0.84
N ASP A 71 1.71 -23.22 -0.57
CA ASP A 71 1.72 -24.12 0.59
C ASP A 71 1.58 -23.34 1.90
N ALA A 72 2.33 -22.24 2.03
CA ALA A 72 2.22 -21.34 3.17
C ALA A 72 0.89 -20.56 3.18
N ALA A 73 0.36 -20.20 2.01
CA ALA A 73 -0.94 -19.53 1.90
C ALA A 73 -2.09 -20.44 2.31
N PHE A 74 -2.10 -21.71 1.90
CA PHE A 74 -3.11 -22.69 2.28
C PHE A 74 -3.16 -22.88 3.80
N LYS A 75 -2.00 -23.05 4.45
CA LYS A 75 -1.91 -23.14 5.91
C LYS A 75 -2.46 -21.88 6.58
N ARG A 76 -2.04 -20.70 6.11
CA ARG A 76 -2.48 -19.41 6.66
C ARG A 76 -3.99 -19.20 6.51
N TYR A 77 -4.52 -19.41 5.30
CA TYR A 77 -5.94 -19.21 5.03
C TYR A 77 -6.83 -20.23 5.74
N PHE A 78 -6.34 -21.45 5.96
CA PHE A 78 -7.07 -22.42 6.78
C PHE A 78 -7.23 -21.91 8.22
N SER A 79 -6.15 -21.42 8.83
CA SER A 79 -6.21 -20.83 10.18
C SER A 79 -7.09 -19.58 10.26
N ILE A 80 -7.15 -18.79 9.18
CA ILE A 80 -8.06 -17.62 9.09
C ILE A 80 -9.53 -18.07 9.02
N LEU A 81 -9.82 -19.12 8.24
CA LEU A 81 -11.18 -19.64 8.06
C LEU A 81 -11.70 -20.33 9.34
N PHE A 82 -10.86 -21.16 9.95
CA PHE A 82 -11.23 -22.06 11.05
C PHE A 82 -10.32 -21.85 12.27
N PRO A 83 -10.42 -20.69 12.96
CA PRO A 83 -9.66 -20.46 14.18
C PRO A 83 -10.00 -21.53 15.22
N GLY A 84 -8.98 -22.11 15.85
CA GLY A 84 -9.12 -23.23 16.81
C GLY A 84 -9.00 -24.63 16.19
N TYR A 85 -8.91 -24.76 14.86
CA TYR A 85 -8.63 -26.02 14.19
C TYR A 85 -7.19 -26.08 13.67
N SER A 86 -6.52 -27.21 13.89
CA SER A 86 -5.21 -27.49 13.30
C SER A 86 -5.37 -27.94 11.85
N TYR A 87 -4.54 -27.42 10.96
CA TYR A 87 -4.47 -27.91 9.58
C TYR A 87 -3.95 -29.36 9.58
N ALA A 88 -4.86 -30.33 9.47
CA ALA A 88 -4.50 -31.73 9.32
C ALA A 88 -3.89 -31.95 7.92
N ASN A 89 -2.90 -32.84 7.82
CA ASN A 89 -2.20 -33.22 6.57
C ASN A 89 -3.09 -33.96 5.54
N LEU A 90 -4.36 -33.59 5.40
CA LEU A 90 -5.27 -34.15 4.41
C LEU A 90 -5.25 -33.25 3.17
N ILE A 91 -4.48 -33.70 2.17
CA ILE A 91 -4.31 -33.05 0.87
C ILE A 91 -5.42 -33.55 -0.06
N THR A 92 -6.35 -32.67 -0.47
CA THR A 92 -7.20 -32.92 -1.64
C THR A 92 -7.65 -31.63 -2.36
N PHE A 93 -6.97 -31.35 -3.48
CA PHE A 93 -7.25 -30.62 -4.76
C PHE A 93 -8.47 -29.63 -4.85
N SER A 94 -8.41 -28.38 -5.36
CA SER A 94 -7.93 -27.92 -6.69
C SER A 94 -7.61 -26.41 -6.80
N VAL A 95 -6.54 -26.05 -7.54
CA VAL A 95 -6.23 -24.71 -8.09
C VAL A 95 -5.60 -24.91 -9.46
N ALA A 96 -6.08 -24.23 -10.51
CA ALA A 96 -5.48 -24.30 -11.86
C ALA A 96 -4.78 -22.98 -12.22
N THR A 97 -3.64 -23.05 -12.89
CA THR A 97 -2.94 -21.87 -13.40
C THR A 97 -2.61 -21.99 -14.88
N GLN A 98 -2.98 -21.00 -15.68
CA GLN A 98 -2.69 -20.92 -17.11
C GLN A 98 -2.47 -19.45 -17.50
N LEU A 99 -1.47 -19.14 -18.33
CA LEU A 99 -0.90 -17.78 -18.52
C LEU A 99 -1.76 -16.88 -19.44
N LEU A 100 -2.17 -15.67 -19.00
CA LEU A 100 -1.67 -14.34 -19.43
C LEU A 100 -2.48 -13.17 -18.80
N PHE A 101 -2.12 -12.67 -17.61
CA PHE A 101 -2.40 -11.36 -16.95
C PHE A 101 -1.86 -11.46 -15.50
N LEU A 102 -1.24 -10.41 -14.97
CA LEU A 102 -0.64 -10.44 -13.62
C LEU A 102 -1.71 -10.13 -12.55
N ASN A 103 -2.06 -11.11 -11.71
CA ASN A 103 -3.04 -11.07 -10.59
C ASN A 103 -4.52 -11.34 -10.90
N SER A 104 -4.88 -11.78 -12.11
CA SER A 104 -6.24 -12.23 -12.44
C SER A 104 -6.58 -13.58 -11.79
N TYR A 105 -7.87 -13.80 -11.47
CA TYR A 105 -8.36 -15.12 -11.07
C TYR A 105 -9.86 -15.29 -11.37
N LYS A 106 -10.28 -16.56 -11.43
CA LYS A 106 -11.66 -17.01 -11.48
C LYS A 106 -11.93 -17.95 -10.31
N LEU A 107 -12.94 -17.64 -9.51
CA LEU A 107 -13.34 -18.43 -8.35
C LEU A 107 -14.78 -18.93 -8.54
N SER A 108 -14.96 -20.24 -8.50
CA SER A 108 -16.25 -20.91 -8.65
C SER A 108 -16.53 -21.74 -7.41
N VAL A 109 -17.68 -21.54 -6.77
CA VAL A 109 -18.14 -22.30 -5.60
C VAL A 109 -19.42 -23.03 -5.96
N PHE A 110 -19.42 -24.36 -5.83
CA PHE A 110 -20.55 -25.23 -6.15
C PHE A 110 -20.68 -26.36 -5.11
N ALA A 111 -21.70 -27.20 -5.25
CA ALA A 111 -22.00 -28.24 -4.28
C ALA A 111 -20.80 -29.19 -4.07
N GLY A 112 -20.25 -29.21 -2.86
CA GLY A 112 -19.17 -30.10 -2.45
C GLY A 112 -17.76 -29.69 -2.89
N GLN A 113 -17.57 -28.64 -3.70
CA GLN A 113 -16.25 -28.22 -4.16
C GLN A 113 -16.20 -26.74 -4.55
N ALA A 114 -15.03 -26.13 -4.35
CA ALA A 114 -14.69 -24.83 -4.93
C ALA A 114 -13.46 -24.98 -5.84
N SER A 115 -13.39 -24.18 -6.91
CA SER A 115 -12.26 -24.13 -7.83
C SER A 115 -11.75 -22.70 -7.93
N LEU A 116 -10.45 -22.51 -7.71
CA LEU A 116 -9.77 -21.24 -7.94
C LEU A 116 -8.79 -21.39 -9.09
N ASN A 117 -9.03 -20.69 -10.19
CA ASN A 117 -8.14 -20.70 -11.34
C ASN A 117 -7.49 -19.32 -11.47
N ALA A 118 -6.17 -19.25 -11.56
CA ALA A 118 -5.46 -17.97 -11.66
C ALA A 118 -4.21 -18.10 -12.49
N GLU A 119 -3.84 -17.10 -13.26
CA GLU A 119 -2.78 -17.27 -14.25
C GLU A 119 -1.37 -17.29 -13.66
N THR A 120 -1.25 -16.75 -12.45
CA THR A 120 -0.02 -16.72 -11.67
C THR A 120 -0.32 -17.05 -10.22
N VAL A 121 0.73 -17.44 -9.48
CA VAL A 121 0.67 -17.59 -8.01
C VAL A 121 0.09 -16.37 -7.30
N TRP A 122 0.31 -15.17 -7.86
CA TRP A 122 -0.19 -13.92 -7.27
C TRP A 122 -1.71 -13.80 -7.39
N GLY A 123 -2.29 -14.18 -8.54
CA GLY A 123 -3.75 -14.24 -8.70
C GLY A 123 -4.38 -15.26 -7.76
N SER A 124 -3.74 -16.41 -7.54
CA SER A 124 -4.18 -17.40 -6.56
C SER A 124 -4.21 -16.83 -5.13
N LEU A 125 -3.22 -16.03 -4.73
CA LEU A 125 -3.26 -15.36 -3.41
C LEU A 125 -4.45 -14.40 -3.27
N ARG A 126 -4.81 -13.67 -4.34
CA ARG A 126 -5.98 -12.75 -4.33
C ARG A 126 -7.29 -13.52 -4.28
N GLY A 127 -7.39 -14.62 -5.01
CA GLY A 127 -8.57 -15.48 -4.97
C GLY A 127 -8.75 -16.22 -3.64
N LEU A 128 -7.66 -16.63 -2.98
CA LEU A 128 -7.72 -17.18 -1.62
C LEU A 128 -8.22 -16.14 -0.61
N GLU A 129 -7.81 -14.87 -0.75
CA GLU A 129 -8.36 -13.79 0.06
C GLU A 129 -9.87 -13.66 -0.14
N THR A 130 -10.32 -13.57 -1.40
CA THR A 130 -11.75 -13.47 -1.72
C THR A 130 -12.54 -14.68 -1.20
N PHE A 131 -12.03 -15.90 -1.40
CA PHE A 131 -12.63 -17.11 -0.84
C PHE A 131 -12.79 -17.02 0.69
N SER A 132 -11.77 -16.52 1.39
CA SER A 132 -11.82 -16.36 2.84
C SER A 132 -12.88 -15.39 3.33
N GLN A 133 -13.28 -14.43 2.48
CA GLN A 133 -14.31 -13.46 2.81
C GLN A 133 -15.72 -14.00 2.58
N LEU A 134 -15.90 -14.93 1.61
CA LEU A 134 -17.18 -15.59 1.30
C LEU A 134 -17.63 -16.57 2.38
N VAL A 135 -16.71 -17.07 3.21
CA VAL A 135 -17.05 -17.96 4.33
C VAL A 135 -17.58 -17.13 5.49
N TYR A 136 -18.73 -17.57 6.04
CA TYR A 136 -19.38 -16.96 7.19
C TYR A 136 -19.86 -18.03 8.17
N GLN A 137 -20.26 -17.60 9.37
CA GLN A 137 -20.84 -18.46 10.40
C GLN A 137 -22.29 -18.04 10.68
N ASP A 138 -23.16 -19.02 10.89
CA ASP A 138 -24.49 -18.76 11.45
C ASP A 138 -24.41 -18.44 12.96
N ASP A 139 -25.57 -18.29 13.60
CA ASP A 139 -25.65 -17.99 15.03
C ASP A 139 -25.31 -19.18 15.93
N LEU A 140 -25.31 -20.39 15.38
CA LEU A 140 -24.88 -21.61 16.05
C LEU A 140 -23.38 -21.89 15.86
N GLY A 141 -22.67 -21.03 15.12
CA GLY A 141 -21.24 -21.17 14.83
C GLY A 141 -20.89 -22.12 13.68
N SER A 142 -21.89 -22.65 12.98
CA SER A 142 -21.68 -23.50 11.79
C SER A 142 -21.21 -22.68 10.60
N TYR A 143 -20.21 -23.19 9.88
CA TYR A 143 -19.62 -22.51 8.74
C TYR A 143 -20.40 -22.78 7.45
N TYR A 144 -20.61 -21.73 6.66
CA TYR A 144 -21.26 -21.79 5.36
C TYR A 144 -20.52 -20.97 4.31
N ILE A 145 -20.79 -21.31 3.06
CA ILE A 145 -20.43 -20.54 1.88
C ILE A 145 -21.58 -20.61 0.87
N ASN A 146 -21.84 -19.54 0.14
CA ASN A 146 -22.85 -19.54 -0.92
C ASN A 146 -22.24 -19.98 -2.26
N LYS A 147 -23.06 -20.60 -3.11
CA LYS A 147 -22.74 -20.79 -4.52
C LYS A 147 -22.42 -19.42 -5.14
N THR A 148 -21.31 -19.34 -5.85
CA THR A 148 -20.75 -18.06 -6.31
C THR A 148 -19.88 -18.29 -7.53
N GLU A 149 -19.98 -17.40 -8.51
CA GLU A 149 -19.02 -17.29 -9.60
C GLU A 149 -18.39 -15.89 -9.58
N ILE A 150 -17.06 -15.83 -9.60
CA ILE A 150 -16.27 -14.61 -9.59
C ILE A 150 -15.24 -14.65 -10.70
N GLU A 151 -15.13 -13.56 -11.45
CA GLU A 151 -13.99 -13.25 -12.32
C GLU A 151 -13.43 -11.89 -11.91
N ASP A 152 -12.13 -11.83 -11.61
CA ASP A 152 -11.57 -10.67 -10.94
C ASP A 152 -10.13 -10.37 -11.36
N TYR A 153 -9.81 -9.09 -11.38
CA TYR A 153 -8.52 -8.53 -11.73
C TYR A 153 -8.43 -7.07 -11.24
N PRO A 154 -7.22 -6.55 -10.95
CA PRO A 154 -7.08 -5.19 -10.47
C PRO A 154 -7.27 -4.16 -11.60
N GLN A 155 -7.92 -3.04 -11.29
CA GLN A 155 -7.99 -1.85 -12.15
C GLN A 155 -6.60 -1.23 -12.38
N PHE A 156 -5.75 -1.22 -11.36
CA PHE A 156 -4.40 -0.67 -11.43
C PHE A 156 -3.35 -1.65 -10.92
N ASN A 157 -2.18 -1.67 -11.57
CA ASN A 157 -1.09 -2.60 -11.24
C ASN A 157 -0.28 -2.18 -10.00
N TYR A 158 -0.18 -0.87 -9.73
CA TYR A 158 0.50 -0.32 -8.56
C TYR A 158 -0.52 0.04 -7.47
N ARG A 159 -0.47 -0.65 -6.33
CA ARG A 159 -1.34 -0.38 -5.18
C ARG A 159 -0.47 -0.36 -3.94
N GLY A 160 -0.06 0.84 -3.56
CA GLY A 160 0.95 1.11 -2.56
C GLY A 160 0.42 1.45 -1.17
N ILE A 161 1.20 1.13 -0.15
CA ILE A 161 1.18 1.80 1.15
C ILE A 161 2.61 2.25 1.47
N LEU A 162 2.76 3.54 1.76
CA LEU A 162 3.98 4.12 2.34
C LEU A 162 3.95 3.97 3.86
N LEU A 163 5.02 3.43 4.44
CA LEU A 163 5.31 3.62 5.86
C LEU A 163 6.63 4.38 6.03
N ASP A 164 6.54 5.48 6.76
CA ASP A 164 7.69 6.22 7.26
C ASP A 164 8.21 5.55 8.54
N THR A 165 9.46 5.12 8.47
CA THR A 165 10.15 4.47 9.59
C THR A 165 11.33 5.28 10.13
N SER A 166 11.44 6.53 9.69
CA SER A 166 12.49 7.45 10.09
C SER A 166 12.01 8.45 11.14
N ARG A 167 10.84 9.06 10.94
CA ARG A 167 10.30 10.03 11.91
C ARG A 167 10.00 9.37 13.25
N HIS A 168 9.49 8.13 13.21
CA HIS A 168 9.50 7.20 14.32
C HIS A 168 9.92 5.80 13.82
N TYR A 169 10.65 5.07 14.66
CA TYR A 169 10.97 3.68 14.37
C TYR A 169 9.72 2.80 14.52
N LEU A 170 9.52 1.89 13.57
CA LEU A 170 8.47 0.87 13.66
C LEU A 170 9.12 -0.49 13.93
N PRO A 171 8.76 -1.18 15.03
CA PRO A 171 9.21 -2.55 15.23
C PRO A 171 8.85 -3.42 14.02
N VAL A 172 9.75 -4.33 13.63
CA VAL A 172 9.53 -5.24 12.49
C VAL A 172 8.17 -5.92 12.54
N GLN A 173 7.72 -6.32 13.74
CA GLN A 173 6.41 -6.94 13.93
C GLN A 173 5.22 -6.05 13.51
N ALA A 174 5.30 -4.74 13.71
CA ALA A 174 4.28 -3.79 13.24
C ALA A 174 4.25 -3.75 11.71
N ILE A 175 5.42 -3.73 11.06
CA ILE A 175 5.55 -3.79 9.60
C ILE A 175 4.94 -5.10 9.06
N LEU A 176 5.25 -6.26 9.68
CA LEU A 176 4.69 -7.54 9.26
C LEU A 176 3.17 -7.60 9.41
N LYS A 177 2.60 -7.03 10.48
CA LYS A 177 1.13 -6.92 10.65
C LYS A 177 0.52 -6.01 9.58
N THR A 178 1.17 -4.92 9.21
CA THR A 178 0.72 -4.09 8.08
C THR A 178 0.73 -4.87 6.77
N LEU A 179 1.77 -5.68 6.50
CA LEU A 179 1.82 -6.55 5.31
C LEU A 179 0.69 -7.60 5.29
N ASP A 180 0.26 -8.11 6.45
CA ASP A 180 -0.94 -8.97 6.55
C ASP A 180 -2.20 -8.21 6.13
N ALA A 181 -2.44 -7.03 6.69
CA ALA A 181 -3.59 -6.20 6.34
C ALA A 181 -3.59 -5.72 4.88
N MET A 182 -2.41 -5.42 4.33
CA MET A 182 -2.22 -5.15 2.90
C MET A 182 -2.66 -6.32 2.03
N ALA A 183 -2.31 -7.55 2.42
CA ALA A 183 -2.71 -8.74 1.68
C ALA A 183 -4.24 -8.94 1.70
N TYR A 184 -4.87 -8.72 2.87
CA TYR A 184 -6.32 -8.81 3.02
C TYR A 184 -7.06 -7.77 2.17
N SER A 185 -6.49 -6.57 2.05
CA SER A 185 -7.01 -5.47 1.23
C SER A 185 -6.53 -5.52 -0.23
N LYS A 186 -5.78 -6.55 -0.65
CA LYS A 186 -5.23 -6.71 -2.01
C LYS A 186 -4.24 -5.61 -2.48
N PHE A 187 -3.62 -4.86 -1.57
CA PHE A 187 -2.44 -4.05 -1.87
C PHE A 187 -1.26 -4.94 -2.30
N ASN A 188 -0.33 -4.40 -3.08
CA ASN A 188 0.79 -5.18 -3.64
C ASN A 188 2.14 -4.45 -3.67
N VAL A 189 2.23 -3.21 -3.19
CA VAL A 189 3.50 -2.50 -3.01
C VAL A 189 3.57 -1.97 -1.59
N PHE A 190 4.63 -2.34 -0.89
CA PHE A 190 5.04 -1.71 0.35
C PHE A 190 6.15 -0.73 0.01
N HIS A 191 5.80 0.56 0.01
CA HIS A 191 6.76 1.64 -0.13
C HIS A 191 7.35 1.90 1.26
N TRP A 192 8.62 1.56 1.41
CA TRP A 192 9.31 1.66 2.68
C TRP A 192 10.18 2.92 2.66
N HIS A 193 9.66 3.98 3.26
CA HIS A 193 10.41 5.20 3.54
C HIS A 193 11.31 4.95 4.75
N LEU A 194 12.54 4.51 4.46
CA LEU A 194 13.45 3.91 5.45
C LEU A 194 14.17 4.95 6.31
N VAL A 195 14.53 6.09 5.73
CA VAL A 195 15.46 7.07 6.30
C VAL A 195 15.01 8.48 5.93
N ASP A 196 15.24 9.44 6.82
CA ASP A 196 14.86 10.86 6.67
C ASP A 196 15.71 11.71 7.64
N ASP A 197 15.40 12.99 7.80
CA ASP A 197 16.06 13.95 8.68
C ASP A 197 16.27 13.46 10.12
N PRO A 198 15.26 12.90 10.84
CA PRO A 198 15.42 12.59 12.25
C PRO A 198 16.27 11.35 12.51
N SER A 199 16.15 10.30 11.67
CA SER A 199 16.86 9.05 11.90
C SER A 199 17.27 8.28 10.64
N PHE A 200 18.32 7.47 10.79
CA PHE A 200 18.82 6.53 9.77
C PHE A 200 18.82 5.10 10.34
N PRO A 201 17.66 4.41 10.39
CA PRO A 201 17.57 3.07 11.00
C PRO A 201 18.09 1.95 10.09
N TYR A 202 18.27 2.16 8.78
CA TYR A 202 18.78 1.12 7.88
C TYR A 202 20.26 0.79 8.17
N GLN A 203 20.56 -0.47 8.50
CA GLN A 203 21.94 -0.89 8.72
C GLN A 203 22.66 -1.20 7.40
N SER A 204 23.46 -0.25 6.91
CA SER A 204 24.32 -0.50 5.77
C SER A 204 25.55 -1.35 6.16
N HIS A 205 25.88 -2.34 5.34
CA HIS A 205 27.13 -3.09 5.50
C HIS A 205 28.33 -2.26 5.04
N LYS A 206 28.17 -1.48 3.98
CA LYS A 206 29.23 -0.64 3.41
C LYS A 206 29.50 0.60 4.25
N PHE A 207 28.47 1.16 4.89
CA PHE A 207 28.56 2.36 5.71
C PHE A 207 27.90 2.15 7.09
N PRO A 208 28.51 1.35 7.99
CA PRO A 208 27.91 1.04 9.31
C PRO A 208 27.62 2.28 10.16
N ASP A 209 28.43 3.34 9.99
CA ASP A 209 28.29 4.58 10.73
C ASP A 209 26.99 5.34 10.43
N LEU A 210 26.35 5.10 9.27
CA LEU A 210 25.04 5.69 8.97
C LEU A 210 24.01 5.31 10.03
N SER A 211 23.87 4.02 10.36
CA SER A 211 22.96 3.60 11.42
C SER A 211 23.54 3.81 12.82
N ASN A 212 24.84 3.57 13.03
CA ASN A 212 25.44 3.68 14.38
C ASN A 212 25.36 5.10 14.94
N LYS A 213 25.40 6.12 14.08
CA LYS A 213 25.34 7.53 14.47
C LYS A 213 24.04 8.22 14.05
N GLY A 214 23.34 7.68 13.06
CA GLY A 214 22.12 8.26 12.48
C GLY A 214 20.81 7.72 13.06
N ALA A 215 20.76 6.49 13.58
CA ALA A 215 19.55 5.94 14.17
C ALA A 215 19.21 6.59 15.52
N PHE A 216 17.96 6.46 15.98
CA PHE A 216 17.57 6.89 17.33
C PHE A 216 18.34 6.15 18.44
N HIS A 217 18.65 4.88 18.19
CA HIS A 217 19.52 4.08 19.06
C HIS A 217 20.26 3.05 18.21
N PRO A 218 21.58 2.88 18.37
CA PRO A 218 22.43 2.05 17.48
C PRO A 218 22.18 0.53 17.54
N VAL A 219 21.18 0.07 18.30
CA VAL A 219 20.92 -1.36 18.53
C VAL A 219 19.42 -1.66 18.48
N THR A 220 18.60 -0.91 19.23
CA THR A 220 17.17 -1.21 19.37
C THR A 220 16.29 -0.60 18.28
N HIS A 221 16.77 0.46 17.61
CA HIS A 221 16.02 1.23 16.60
C HIS A 221 16.74 1.16 15.25
N VAL A 222 17.18 -0.04 14.87
CA VAL A 222 17.93 -0.32 13.65
C VAL A 222 17.28 -1.51 12.95
N TYR A 223 17.10 -1.42 11.64
CA TYR A 223 16.75 -2.55 10.79
C TYR A 223 18.03 -3.25 10.35
N THR A 224 18.30 -4.39 10.96
CA THR A 224 19.42 -5.24 10.54
C THR A 224 19.16 -5.83 9.16
N GLN A 225 20.22 -6.34 8.54
CA GLN A 225 20.10 -7.01 7.24
C GLN A 225 19.24 -8.29 7.33
N SER A 226 19.17 -8.93 8.50
CA SER A 226 18.20 -10.00 8.76
C SER A 226 16.76 -9.49 8.80
N ASP A 227 16.51 -8.33 9.42
CA ASP A 227 15.17 -7.73 9.49
C ASP A 227 14.66 -7.35 8.10
N VAL A 228 15.51 -6.69 7.31
CA VAL A 228 15.17 -6.32 5.93
C VAL A 228 14.84 -7.55 5.08
N ARG A 229 15.68 -8.61 5.15
CA ARG A 229 15.40 -9.89 4.46
C ARG A 229 14.10 -10.54 4.95
N ARG A 230 13.81 -10.46 6.25
CA ARG A 230 12.57 -11.00 6.84
C ARG A 230 11.35 -10.26 6.28
N VAL A 231 11.37 -8.93 6.24
CA VAL A 231 10.30 -8.10 5.68
C VAL A 231 10.09 -8.42 4.19
N ILE A 232 11.16 -8.44 3.39
CA ILE A 232 11.10 -8.76 1.95
C ILE A 232 10.51 -10.16 1.73
N SER A 233 10.99 -11.16 2.46
CA SER A 233 10.48 -12.54 2.34
C SER A 233 9.01 -12.63 2.74
N TYR A 234 8.63 -11.99 3.86
CA TYR A 234 7.26 -12.01 4.37
C TYR A 234 6.27 -11.33 3.41
N ALA A 235 6.68 -10.21 2.80
CA ALA A 235 5.94 -9.51 1.75
C ALA A 235 5.79 -10.37 0.49
N ARG A 236 6.88 -11.02 0.03
CA ARG A 236 6.86 -11.94 -1.12
C ARG A 236 5.86 -13.07 -0.93
N MET A 237 5.76 -13.65 0.26
CA MET A 237 4.79 -14.72 0.58
C MET A 237 3.32 -14.28 0.52
N ARG A 238 3.08 -12.97 0.35
CA ARG A 238 1.76 -12.32 0.19
C ARG A 238 1.60 -11.64 -1.18
N GLY A 239 2.58 -11.79 -2.07
CA GLY A 239 2.61 -11.11 -3.36
C GLY A 239 2.70 -9.59 -3.22
N ILE A 240 3.43 -9.11 -2.22
CA ILE A 240 3.70 -7.69 -1.98
C ILE A 240 5.17 -7.42 -2.33
N ARG A 241 5.39 -6.41 -3.16
CA ARG A 241 6.70 -5.86 -3.51
C ARG A 241 7.19 -4.96 -2.39
N VAL A 242 8.49 -4.92 -2.14
CA VAL A 242 9.09 -3.96 -1.18
C VAL A 242 9.92 -2.96 -1.97
N LEU A 243 9.39 -1.74 -2.09
CA LEU A 243 10.00 -0.60 -2.76
C LEU A 243 10.77 0.22 -1.72
N PRO A 244 12.11 0.23 -1.71
CA PRO A 244 12.87 1.07 -0.80
C PRO A 244 12.90 2.52 -1.28
N GLU A 245 12.78 3.44 -0.33
CA GLU A 245 13.10 4.85 -0.54
C GLU A 245 14.31 5.27 0.28
N PHE A 246 15.22 5.95 -0.40
CA PHE A 246 16.38 6.63 0.17
C PHE A 246 16.38 8.05 -0.39
N ASP A 247 15.60 8.91 0.26
CA ASP A 247 15.33 10.26 -0.21
C ASP A 247 16.58 11.15 -0.16
N SER A 248 16.80 11.89 -1.25
CA SER A 248 17.87 12.86 -1.37
C SER A 248 17.57 13.83 -2.53
N PRO A 249 18.09 15.09 -2.50
CA PRO A 249 19.09 15.61 -1.56
C PRO A 249 18.51 16.24 -0.28
N GLY A 250 17.19 16.47 -0.24
CA GLY A 250 16.45 16.86 0.97
C GLY A 250 16.46 15.74 2.02
N HIS A 251 15.80 15.97 3.16
CA HIS A 251 15.49 14.92 4.14
C HIS A 251 16.66 14.00 4.55
N THR A 252 17.87 14.57 4.66
CA THR A 252 19.13 13.80 4.82
C THR A 252 19.93 14.16 6.07
N LYS A 253 19.39 14.94 7.01
CA LYS A 253 20.13 15.35 8.23
C LYS A 253 20.73 14.18 9.00
N SER A 254 20.02 13.04 9.11
CA SER A 254 20.53 11.86 9.81
C SER A 254 21.74 11.22 9.13
N TRP A 255 21.87 11.36 7.81
CA TRP A 255 22.94 10.76 7.00
C TRP A 255 24.30 11.39 7.32
N GLY A 256 24.31 12.72 7.51
CA GLY A 256 25.52 13.48 7.82
C GLY A 256 26.18 13.11 9.16
N LYS A 257 25.45 12.45 10.07
CA LYS A 257 26.02 11.93 11.32
C LYS A 257 26.95 10.75 11.07
N GLY A 258 26.67 9.94 10.05
CA GLY A 258 27.44 8.75 9.70
C GLY A 258 28.39 8.90 8.51
N GLN A 259 28.17 9.92 7.66
CA GLN A 259 29.01 10.21 6.51
C GLN A 259 29.48 11.67 6.55
N SER A 260 30.76 11.87 6.89
CA SER A 260 31.39 13.19 6.90
C SER A 260 31.41 13.80 5.50
N GLU A 261 31.29 15.14 5.45
CA GLU A 261 31.34 15.95 4.23
C GLU A 261 30.21 15.71 3.21
N LEU A 262 29.22 14.86 3.53
CA LEU A 262 28.08 14.62 2.65
C LEU A 262 27.12 15.81 2.60
N LEU A 263 26.78 16.38 3.76
CA LEU A 263 25.81 17.46 3.86
C LEU A 263 26.48 18.82 3.68
N THR A 264 25.72 19.77 3.15
CA THR A 264 26.20 21.14 2.95
C THR A 264 26.31 21.88 4.29
N PRO A 265 27.49 22.41 4.67
CA PRO A 265 27.59 23.35 5.79
C PRO A 265 26.92 24.67 5.43
N CYS A 266 26.01 25.15 6.27
CA CYS A 266 25.37 26.44 6.08
C CYS A 266 26.26 27.57 6.63
N TYR A 267 26.07 28.78 6.11
CA TYR A 267 26.88 29.95 6.47
C TYR A 267 25.99 31.08 6.97
N ARG A 268 26.49 31.83 7.95
CA ARG A 268 25.93 33.12 8.37
C ARG A 268 26.96 34.19 8.06
N GLY A 269 26.79 34.89 6.94
CA GLY A 269 27.81 35.80 6.41
C GLY A 269 29.03 35.02 5.90
N ALA A 270 30.21 35.36 6.42
CA ALA A 270 31.48 34.71 6.01
C ALA A 270 31.83 33.45 6.82
N THR A 271 31.12 33.18 7.92
CA THR A 271 31.44 32.08 8.85
C THR A 271 30.43 30.94 8.77
N PRO A 272 30.85 29.67 8.91
CA PRO A 272 29.93 28.54 9.06
C PRO A 272 28.99 28.73 10.26
N SER A 273 27.70 28.41 10.09
CA SER A 273 26.69 28.55 11.14
C SER A 273 26.68 27.41 12.16
N GLY A 274 27.42 26.33 11.89
CA GLY A 274 27.35 25.07 12.64
C GLY A 274 26.15 24.18 12.30
N THR A 275 25.29 24.61 11.37
CA THR A 275 24.15 23.83 10.88
C THR A 275 24.43 23.26 9.49
N PHE A 276 23.70 22.20 9.13
CA PHE A 276 23.80 21.53 7.84
C PHE A 276 22.45 21.56 7.12
N GLY A 277 22.52 21.65 5.78
CA GLY A 277 21.35 21.57 4.90
C GLY A 277 21.39 20.31 4.04
N PRO A 278 20.79 20.36 2.83
CA PRO A 278 20.74 19.23 1.91
C PRO A 278 22.13 18.68 1.55
N VAL A 279 22.15 17.46 1.02
CA VAL A 279 23.34 16.82 0.42
C VAL A 279 24.08 17.82 -0.47
N ASN A 280 25.42 17.87 -0.37
CA ASN A 280 26.24 18.76 -1.17
C ASN A 280 26.44 18.20 -2.59
N PRO A 281 25.83 18.80 -3.62
CA PRO A 281 25.88 18.26 -4.98
C PRO A 281 27.15 18.68 -5.73
N THR A 282 28.01 19.49 -5.13
CA THR A 282 29.19 20.05 -5.80
C THR A 282 30.43 19.16 -5.65
N LEU A 283 30.37 18.15 -4.78
CA LEU A 283 31.51 17.30 -4.45
C LEU A 283 31.46 15.96 -5.23
N PRO A 284 32.57 15.53 -5.84
CA PRO A 284 32.65 14.20 -6.47
C PRO A 284 32.44 13.05 -5.47
N SER A 285 32.86 13.23 -4.21
CA SER A 285 32.71 12.25 -3.13
C SER A 285 31.24 11.90 -2.85
N THR A 286 30.33 12.88 -2.97
CA THR A 286 28.87 12.67 -2.86
C THR A 286 28.39 11.58 -3.81
N TYR A 287 28.79 11.65 -5.09
CA TYR A 287 28.34 10.69 -6.09
C TYR A 287 29.00 9.32 -5.95
N GLN A 288 30.24 9.26 -5.46
CA GLN A 288 30.91 8.00 -5.13
C GLN A 288 30.24 7.29 -3.95
N PHE A 289 29.84 8.06 -2.93
CA PHE A 289 29.05 7.57 -1.80
C PHE A 289 27.69 7.05 -2.28
N MET A 290 26.93 7.87 -3.02
CA MET A 290 25.59 7.51 -3.50
C MET A 290 25.62 6.27 -4.41
N LEU A 291 26.60 6.14 -5.31
CA LEU A 291 26.78 4.94 -6.12
C LEU A 291 27.02 3.70 -5.26
N SER A 292 27.87 3.82 -4.23
CA SER A 292 28.20 2.69 -3.35
C SER A 292 27.00 2.27 -2.50
N LEU A 293 26.26 3.24 -1.95
CA LEU A 293 25.06 2.99 -1.15
C LEU A 293 23.95 2.38 -2.01
N LEU A 294 23.63 3.00 -3.16
CA LEU A 294 22.57 2.49 -4.04
C LEU A 294 22.92 1.14 -4.66
N LYS A 295 24.20 0.83 -4.86
CA LYS A 295 24.63 -0.52 -5.28
C LYS A 295 24.31 -1.57 -4.20
N GLU A 296 24.52 -1.24 -2.93
CA GLU A 296 24.11 -2.12 -1.82
C GLU A 296 22.58 -2.26 -1.78
N VAL A 297 21.84 -1.15 -1.81
CA VAL A 297 20.38 -1.14 -1.81
C VAL A 297 19.82 -1.97 -2.96
N ALA A 298 20.36 -1.81 -4.18
CA ALA A 298 19.95 -2.57 -5.36
C ALA A 298 20.21 -4.08 -5.22
N SER A 299 21.21 -4.48 -4.43
CA SER A 299 21.52 -5.87 -4.12
C SER A 299 20.64 -6.44 -3.00
N VAL A 300 20.25 -5.62 -2.02
CA VAL A 300 19.43 -6.03 -0.87
C VAL A 300 17.95 -6.13 -1.27
N PHE A 301 17.45 -5.14 -2.02
CA PHE A 301 16.06 -5.04 -2.44
C PHE A 301 15.88 -5.57 -3.88
N PRO A 302 15.17 -6.70 -4.05
CA PRO A 302 15.03 -7.34 -5.36
C PRO A 302 14.07 -6.59 -6.30
N ASP A 303 13.26 -5.65 -5.79
CA ASP A 303 12.31 -4.90 -6.59
C ASP A 303 13.02 -4.15 -7.74
N PRO A 304 12.46 -4.13 -8.96
CA PRO A 304 13.09 -3.44 -10.08
C PRO A 304 13.10 -1.91 -9.92
N TYR A 305 12.38 -1.35 -8.94
CA TYR A 305 12.33 0.08 -8.68
C TYR A 305 13.05 0.46 -7.39
N ILE A 306 13.54 1.69 -7.35
CA ILE A 306 14.02 2.39 -6.16
C ILE A 306 13.38 3.77 -6.17
N HIS A 307 12.77 4.18 -5.06
CA HIS A 307 12.28 5.54 -4.90
C HIS A 307 13.45 6.43 -4.47
N LEU A 308 13.69 7.50 -5.22
CA LEU A 308 14.80 8.43 -4.99
C LEU A 308 14.42 9.66 -4.18
N GLY A 309 13.13 9.78 -3.85
CA GLY A 309 12.55 10.94 -3.19
C GLY A 309 12.66 12.17 -4.07
N GLY A 310 13.34 13.19 -3.55
CA GLY A 310 13.63 14.45 -4.24
C GLY A 310 12.54 15.51 -4.03
N ASP A 311 11.84 15.47 -2.91
CA ASP A 311 10.85 16.47 -2.50
C ASP A 311 11.43 17.54 -1.57
N GLU A 312 10.72 18.67 -1.49
CA GLU A 312 10.85 19.71 -0.46
C GLU A 312 12.29 20.22 -0.19
N VAL A 313 13.15 20.26 -1.20
CA VAL A 313 14.54 20.69 -1.03
C VAL A 313 14.61 22.19 -0.72
N ASP A 314 15.01 22.52 0.52
CA ASP A 314 15.28 23.90 0.91
C ASP A 314 16.66 24.38 0.42
N PHE A 315 16.64 25.33 -0.52
CA PHE A 315 17.85 25.91 -1.10
C PHE A 315 18.55 26.95 -0.22
N SER A 316 17.99 27.33 0.94
CA SER A 316 18.54 28.37 1.81
C SER A 316 20.00 28.12 2.20
N CYS A 317 20.33 26.89 2.59
CA CYS A 317 21.67 26.49 2.98
C CYS A 317 22.65 26.50 1.79
N TRP A 318 22.22 25.97 0.63
CA TRP A 318 23.02 26.05 -0.60
C TRP A 318 23.32 27.49 -1.00
N ARG A 319 22.33 28.38 -0.91
CA ARG A 319 22.49 29.81 -1.18
C ARG A 319 23.48 30.47 -0.23
N SER A 320 23.49 30.06 1.04
CA SER A 320 24.41 30.60 2.04
C SER A 320 25.87 30.19 1.81
N ASN A 321 26.13 29.03 1.20
CA ASN A 321 27.46 28.44 1.10
C ASN A 321 28.31 29.06 -0.06
N PRO A 322 29.50 29.65 0.22
CA PRO A 322 30.32 30.30 -0.80
C PRO A 322 30.87 29.35 -1.87
N TYR A 323 31.19 28.11 -1.52
CA TYR A 323 31.72 27.11 -2.46
C TYR A 323 30.62 26.67 -3.43
N ILE A 324 29.38 26.50 -2.95
CA ILE A 324 28.24 26.20 -3.82
C ILE A 324 27.96 27.37 -4.75
N ARG A 325 27.97 28.63 -4.27
CA ARG A 325 27.83 29.79 -5.17
C ARG A 325 28.91 29.82 -6.25
N ALA A 326 30.17 29.53 -5.91
CA ALA A 326 31.25 29.44 -6.90
C ALA A 326 30.97 28.34 -7.95
N PHE A 327 30.45 27.18 -7.52
CA PHE A 327 30.02 26.12 -8.43
C PHE A 327 28.84 26.55 -9.33
N MET A 328 27.84 27.24 -8.77
CA MET A 328 26.70 27.80 -9.53
C MET A 328 27.17 28.74 -10.64
N HIS A 329 28.14 29.62 -10.33
CA HIS A 329 28.76 30.49 -11.34
C HIS A 329 29.51 29.71 -12.40
N LYS A 330 30.33 28.72 -12.00
CA LYS A 330 31.08 27.86 -12.93
C LYS A 330 30.17 27.10 -13.90
N MET A 331 29.03 26.62 -13.42
CA MET A 331 28.07 25.85 -14.22
C MET A 331 27.09 26.73 -15.02
N GLY A 332 27.12 28.05 -14.83
CA GLY A 332 26.19 28.96 -15.50
C GLY A 332 24.75 28.85 -14.99
N PHE A 333 24.53 28.36 -13.77
CA PHE A 333 23.20 28.22 -13.17
C PHE A 333 22.64 29.54 -12.63
N GLY A 334 23.50 30.55 -12.44
CA GLY A 334 23.09 31.84 -11.90
C GLY A 334 22.60 31.73 -10.44
N LEU A 335 21.44 32.31 -10.14
CA LEU A 335 20.80 32.26 -8.81
C LEU A 335 19.68 31.20 -8.71
N ASP A 336 19.52 30.39 -9.75
CA ASP A 336 18.44 29.40 -9.85
C ASP A 336 18.91 28.04 -9.33
N PHE A 337 18.73 27.81 -8.02
CA PHE A 337 19.15 26.58 -7.34
C PHE A 337 18.34 25.34 -7.75
N SER A 338 17.20 25.49 -8.40
CA SER A 338 16.47 24.35 -8.98
C SER A 338 17.28 23.63 -10.06
N LYS A 339 18.17 24.35 -10.76
CA LYS A 339 19.11 23.75 -11.72
C LYS A 339 20.20 22.93 -11.04
N LEU A 340 20.58 23.30 -9.82
CA LEU A 340 21.56 22.54 -9.02
C LEU A 340 20.95 21.24 -8.51
N GLU A 341 19.70 21.31 -8.04
CA GLU A 341 18.90 20.13 -7.70
C GLU A 341 18.74 19.22 -8.92
N ALA A 342 18.37 19.77 -10.08
CA ALA A 342 18.27 19.02 -11.33
C ALA A 342 19.56 18.28 -11.67
N PHE A 343 20.70 18.98 -11.56
CA PHE A 343 22.03 18.42 -11.79
C PHE A 343 22.33 17.25 -10.85
N TYR A 344 21.92 17.36 -9.58
CA TYR A 344 22.04 16.27 -8.62
C TYR A 344 21.17 15.08 -8.99
N ILE A 345 19.86 15.29 -9.17
CA ILE A 345 18.91 14.21 -9.44
C ILE A 345 19.23 13.51 -10.76
N GLU A 346 19.61 14.22 -11.82
CA GLU A 346 20.06 13.62 -13.09
C GLU A 346 21.20 12.62 -12.89
N LYS A 347 22.17 12.94 -12.02
CA LYS A 347 23.28 12.03 -11.70
C LYS A 347 22.82 10.82 -10.90
N ILE A 348 21.91 10.98 -9.93
CA ILE A 348 21.39 9.85 -9.15
C ILE A 348 20.52 8.93 -10.02
N VAL A 349 19.68 9.49 -10.89
CA VAL A 349 18.90 8.73 -11.88
C VAL A 349 19.84 7.95 -12.81
N ASN A 350 20.91 8.55 -13.31
CA ASN A 350 21.90 7.84 -14.13
C ASN A 350 22.58 6.69 -13.36
N ILE A 351 22.94 6.91 -12.09
CA ILE A 351 23.47 5.85 -11.21
C ILE A 351 22.47 4.68 -11.11
N THR A 352 21.18 4.94 -10.88
CA THR A 352 20.18 3.85 -10.80
C THR A 352 20.02 3.10 -12.12
N SER A 353 20.11 3.80 -13.26
CA SER A 353 20.07 3.19 -14.58
C SER A 353 21.27 2.25 -14.81
N ILE A 354 22.48 2.66 -14.42
CA ILE A 354 23.69 1.81 -14.46
C ILE A 354 23.50 0.55 -13.60
N LEU A 355 22.80 0.67 -12.48
CA LEU A 355 22.46 -0.44 -11.58
C LEU A 355 21.27 -1.29 -12.08
N ARG A 356 20.76 -1.02 -13.29
CA ARG A 356 19.60 -1.71 -13.91
C ARG A 356 18.33 -1.64 -13.05
N LYS A 357 18.15 -0.54 -12.32
CA LYS A 357 16.93 -0.21 -11.58
C LYS A 357 16.21 0.94 -12.28
N THR A 358 14.90 1.00 -12.08
CA THR A 358 14.06 2.11 -12.55
C THR A 358 13.78 3.06 -11.40
N SER A 359 14.03 4.35 -11.57
CA SER A 359 13.73 5.34 -10.53
C SER A 359 12.25 5.70 -10.48
N ILE A 360 11.77 5.94 -9.27
CA ILE A 360 10.55 6.69 -8.96
C ILE A 360 11.00 7.95 -8.22
N VAL A 361 10.36 9.08 -8.50
CA VAL A 361 10.65 10.38 -7.86
C VAL A 361 9.36 11.06 -7.46
N TRP A 362 9.41 11.88 -6.41
CA TRP A 362 8.31 12.78 -6.08
C TRP A 362 8.13 13.86 -7.16
N GLN A 363 6.95 14.48 -7.20
CA GLN A 363 6.57 15.42 -8.27
C GLN A 363 7.48 16.67 -8.38
N ASP A 364 8.17 17.05 -7.31
CA ASP A 364 9.07 18.22 -7.28
C ASP A 364 10.12 18.15 -8.40
N VAL A 365 10.70 16.96 -8.58
CA VAL A 365 11.65 16.66 -9.66
C VAL A 365 11.03 16.89 -11.04
N PHE A 366 9.73 16.64 -11.21
CA PHE A 366 9.04 16.92 -12.48
C PHE A 366 8.69 18.41 -12.64
N ASP A 367 8.27 19.05 -11.56
CA ASP A 367 7.82 20.44 -11.54
C ASP A 367 8.96 21.41 -11.83
N TYR A 368 10.14 21.18 -11.24
CA TYR A 368 11.26 22.12 -11.27
C TYR A 368 12.29 21.82 -12.36
N HIS A 369 12.10 20.77 -13.18
CA HIS A 369 13.11 20.38 -14.18
C HIS A 369 12.56 20.33 -15.61
N GLU A 370 13.25 21.03 -16.51
CA GLU A 370 12.94 21.04 -17.94
C GLU A 370 13.40 19.74 -18.64
N ARG A 371 14.47 19.11 -18.13
CA ARG A 371 15.08 17.90 -18.71
C ARG A 371 14.43 16.62 -18.20
N ARG A 372 13.25 16.33 -18.73
CA ARG A 372 12.40 15.21 -18.28
C ARG A 372 12.71 13.86 -18.93
N LYS A 373 13.65 13.80 -19.88
CA LYS A 373 13.92 12.61 -20.71
C LYS A 373 14.42 11.40 -19.93
N PHE A 374 14.98 11.61 -18.73
CA PHE A 374 15.56 10.55 -17.90
C PHE A 374 14.58 10.03 -16.83
N LEU A 375 13.44 10.70 -16.63
CA LEU A 375 12.43 10.28 -15.68
C LEU A 375 11.63 9.11 -16.24
N SER A 376 11.19 8.21 -15.36
CA SER A 376 10.43 7.01 -15.73
C SER A 376 9.06 6.94 -15.07
N VAL A 377 9.00 7.26 -13.78
CA VAL A 377 7.78 7.28 -12.96
C VAL A 377 7.84 8.50 -12.06
N VAL A 378 6.74 9.22 -11.96
CA VAL A 378 6.58 10.37 -11.06
C VAL A 378 5.42 10.08 -10.11
N GLU A 379 5.62 10.36 -8.83
CA GLU A 379 4.61 10.24 -7.80
C GLU A 379 4.03 11.61 -7.43
N VAL A 380 2.73 11.78 -7.67
CA VAL A 380 2.00 13.04 -7.47
C VAL A 380 1.42 13.08 -6.07
N TRP A 381 1.96 13.99 -5.24
CA TRP A 381 1.74 14.00 -3.80
C TRP A 381 1.23 15.34 -3.25
N LYS A 382 1.55 16.46 -3.91
CA LYS A 382 1.16 17.79 -3.42
C LYS A 382 -0.35 17.96 -3.47
N GLN A 383 -0.88 18.68 -2.48
CA GLN A 383 -2.29 19.05 -2.42
C GLN A 383 -2.63 20.07 -3.53
N GLY A 384 -3.93 20.31 -3.75
CA GLY A 384 -4.43 21.21 -4.79
C GLY A 384 -5.02 20.43 -5.97
N CYS A 385 -4.87 20.94 -7.20
CA CYS A 385 -5.36 20.23 -8.40
C CYS A 385 -4.44 19.05 -8.78
N TYR A 386 -4.43 17.99 -7.96
CA TYR A 386 -3.59 16.81 -8.21
C TYR A 386 -3.88 16.17 -9.58
N LEU A 387 -5.14 16.17 -10.04
CA LEU A 387 -5.49 15.69 -11.39
C LEU A 387 -4.97 16.60 -12.52
N CYS A 388 -4.78 17.89 -12.27
CA CYS A 388 -4.10 18.77 -13.22
C CYS A 388 -2.64 18.33 -13.39
N GLU A 389 -1.99 17.93 -12.30
CA GLU A 389 -0.60 17.48 -12.30
C GLU A 389 -0.45 16.11 -12.94
N VAL A 390 -1.31 15.14 -12.56
CA VAL A 390 -1.40 13.84 -13.25
C VAL A 390 -1.50 14.05 -14.77
N ARG A 391 -2.38 14.96 -15.21
CA ARG A 391 -2.53 15.28 -16.63
C ARG A 391 -1.27 15.90 -17.25
N ARG A 392 -0.52 16.74 -16.53
CA ARG A 392 0.76 17.31 -17.01
C ARG A 392 1.81 16.22 -17.18
N VAL A 393 1.93 15.31 -16.22
CA VAL A 393 2.92 14.23 -16.25
C VAL A 393 2.63 13.22 -17.36
N VAL A 394 1.39 12.74 -17.50
CA VAL A 394 1.06 11.78 -18.58
C VAL A 394 1.14 12.43 -19.97
N LYS A 395 0.89 13.73 -20.09
CA LYS A 395 1.13 14.49 -21.34
C LYS A 395 2.61 14.53 -21.71
N ALA A 396 3.51 14.51 -20.72
CA ALA A 396 4.95 14.39 -20.94
C ALA A 396 5.39 12.95 -21.27
N GLY A 397 4.47 11.98 -21.33
CA GLY A 397 4.75 10.58 -21.66
C GLY A 397 5.29 9.75 -20.49
N LEU A 398 5.21 10.26 -19.27
CA LEU A 398 5.72 9.60 -18.06
C LEU A 398 4.61 8.82 -17.34
N ARG A 399 5.01 7.75 -16.66
CA ARG A 399 4.09 6.98 -15.80
C ARG A 399 3.85 7.71 -14.49
N VAL A 400 2.64 7.56 -13.94
CA VAL A 400 2.19 8.28 -12.74
C VAL A 400 1.69 7.34 -11.67
N ILE A 401 2.13 7.59 -10.43
CA ILE A 401 1.52 7.09 -9.20
C ILE A 401 0.82 8.27 -8.53
N LEU A 402 -0.43 8.07 -8.10
CA LEU A 402 -1.21 9.09 -7.39
C LEU A 402 -1.20 8.82 -5.88
N ALA A 403 -0.70 9.76 -5.08
CA ALA A 403 -0.64 9.67 -3.62
C ALA A 403 -1.40 10.82 -2.93
N SER A 404 -1.40 12.01 -3.53
CA SER A 404 -1.92 13.28 -2.97
C SER A 404 -3.23 13.19 -2.16
N PRO A 405 -4.31 12.57 -2.66
CA PRO A 405 -5.57 12.53 -1.92
C PRO A 405 -5.63 11.48 -0.81
N TRP A 406 -4.61 10.63 -0.68
CA TRP A 406 -4.52 9.50 0.26
C TRP A 406 -3.41 9.66 1.31
N TYR A 407 -3.22 10.89 1.80
CA TYR A 407 -2.41 11.15 3.01
C TYR A 407 -3.28 10.89 4.25
N LEU A 408 -2.96 9.82 4.98
CA LEU A 408 -3.74 9.37 6.15
C LEU A 408 -3.12 9.81 7.49
N ASP A 409 -1.89 10.31 7.47
CA ASP A 409 -1.16 10.95 8.57
C ASP A 409 -1.78 12.30 8.98
N GLN A 410 -2.28 13.06 7.99
CA GLN A 410 -2.76 14.43 8.15
C GLN A 410 -3.92 14.53 9.15
N PRO A 411 -3.88 15.53 10.06
CA PRO A 411 -5.01 15.82 10.94
C PRO A 411 -6.19 16.33 10.08
N GLY A 412 -7.20 15.49 9.91
CA GLY A 412 -8.46 15.83 9.25
C GLY A 412 -9.65 15.37 10.08
N PRO A 413 -10.89 15.48 9.59
CA PRO A 413 -12.03 14.82 10.22
C PRO A 413 -11.72 13.33 10.26
N THR A 414 -11.30 12.83 11.42
CA THR A 414 -10.62 11.54 11.60
C THR A 414 -11.46 10.35 11.13
N HIS A 415 -12.76 10.56 10.92
CA HIS A 415 -13.74 9.50 10.67
C HIS A 415 -14.20 9.37 9.21
N ASN A 416 -13.76 10.22 8.26
CA ASN A 416 -14.36 10.23 6.92
C ASN A 416 -13.58 9.42 5.87
N TRP A 417 -13.58 8.09 6.01
CA TRP A 417 -13.05 7.17 4.99
C TRP A 417 -13.66 7.40 3.59
N ALA A 418 -14.89 7.95 3.51
CA ALA A 418 -15.56 8.21 2.25
C ALA A 418 -14.83 9.25 1.39
N ARG A 419 -14.05 10.17 2.00
CA ARG A 419 -13.18 11.09 1.25
C ARG A 419 -12.17 10.33 0.39
N TYR A 420 -11.51 9.34 0.97
CA TYR A 420 -10.53 8.50 0.27
C TYR A 420 -11.22 7.57 -0.72
N TYR A 421 -12.41 7.10 -0.35
CA TYR A 421 -13.25 6.28 -1.22
C TYR A 421 -13.86 7.06 -2.39
N ASN A 422 -13.85 8.40 -2.39
CA ASN A 422 -14.38 9.26 -3.47
C ASN A 422 -13.27 9.81 -4.40
N VAL A 423 -12.06 9.22 -4.39
CA VAL A 423 -10.94 9.52 -5.30
C VAL A 423 -10.91 8.66 -6.57
N TRP A 424 -10.99 9.30 -7.74
CA TRP A 424 -11.13 8.68 -9.07
C TRP A 424 -9.84 9.01 -9.86
N PRO A 425 -8.82 8.13 -9.88
CA PRO A 425 -7.50 8.48 -10.44
C PRO A 425 -7.53 8.88 -11.93
N LEU A 426 -8.55 8.43 -12.68
CA LEU A 426 -8.72 8.69 -14.11
C LEU A 426 -9.72 9.81 -14.44
N ALA A 427 -10.20 10.56 -13.43
CA ALA A 427 -11.19 11.65 -13.59
C ALA A 427 -10.59 12.94 -14.18
N PHE A 428 -9.72 12.82 -15.18
CA PHE A 428 -9.14 13.94 -15.92
C PHE A 428 -9.33 13.76 -17.43
N LYS A 429 -9.31 14.89 -18.16
CA LYS A 429 -9.36 14.89 -19.62
C LYS A 429 -8.01 14.44 -20.21
N GLY A 430 -8.01 13.31 -20.91
CA GLY A 430 -6.85 12.75 -21.60
C GLY A 430 -7.27 11.62 -22.54
N THR A 431 -6.38 11.23 -23.45
CA THR A 431 -6.57 10.06 -24.32
C THR A 431 -6.43 8.75 -23.54
N GLU A 432 -6.93 7.63 -24.08
CA GLU A 432 -6.74 6.31 -23.44
C GLU A 432 -5.26 5.97 -23.21
N LYS A 433 -4.39 6.34 -24.16
CA LYS A 433 -2.92 6.19 -24.01
C LYS A 433 -2.35 7.04 -22.87
N GLN A 434 -2.91 8.22 -22.61
CA GLN A 434 -2.49 9.05 -21.47
C GLN A 434 -3.02 8.47 -20.16
N LYS A 435 -4.26 7.96 -20.15
CA LYS A 435 -4.84 7.32 -18.96
C LYS A 435 -4.12 6.02 -18.59
N SER A 436 -3.64 5.24 -19.56
CA SER A 436 -2.87 4.02 -19.30
C SER A 436 -1.48 4.26 -18.69
N LEU A 437 -0.98 5.50 -18.71
CA LEU A 437 0.24 5.89 -17.99
C LEU A 437 0.00 6.08 -16.48
N VAL A 438 -1.25 6.20 -16.03
CA VAL A 438 -1.58 6.14 -14.60
C VAL A 438 -1.52 4.68 -14.18
N ILE A 439 -0.43 4.30 -13.52
CA ILE A 439 -0.17 2.90 -13.17
C ILE A 439 -0.82 2.48 -11.85
N GLY A 440 -1.31 3.44 -11.08
CA GLY A 440 -2.08 3.25 -9.86
C GLY A 440 -1.83 4.35 -8.84
N GLY A 441 -1.76 3.98 -7.57
CA GLY A 441 -1.62 4.94 -6.49
C GLY A 441 -1.24 4.35 -5.16
N GLU A 442 -1.09 5.24 -4.19
CA GLU A 442 -0.49 4.94 -2.91
C GLU A 442 -1.20 5.64 -1.76
N VAL A 443 -1.31 4.93 -0.64
CA VAL A 443 -1.74 5.47 0.64
C VAL A 443 -0.51 5.86 1.44
N CYS A 444 -0.39 7.13 1.81
CA CYS A 444 0.74 7.63 2.59
C CYS A 444 0.44 7.65 4.08
N MET A 445 1.34 7.08 4.88
CA MET A 445 1.33 7.18 6.33
C MET A 445 2.70 7.70 6.80
N TRP A 446 2.86 9.02 6.73
CA TRP A 446 4.00 9.72 7.28
C TRP A 446 4.05 9.63 8.82
N GLY A 447 5.27 9.67 9.35
CA GLY A 447 5.58 9.18 10.69
C GLY A 447 5.66 10.28 11.75
N GLU A 448 5.46 11.56 11.45
CA GLU A 448 5.63 12.67 12.41
C GLU A 448 4.79 12.48 13.68
N TYR A 449 3.61 11.88 13.53
CA TYR A 449 2.65 11.63 14.62
C TYR A 449 2.21 10.16 14.70
N VAL A 450 2.96 9.26 14.06
CA VAL A 450 2.58 7.85 13.91
C VAL A 450 3.74 6.95 14.28
N ASP A 451 3.50 6.07 15.25
CA ASP A 451 4.40 4.99 15.65
C ASP A 451 3.60 3.70 15.87
N ALA A 452 4.22 2.69 16.47
CA ALA A 452 3.55 1.40 16.71
C ALA A 452 2.28 1.50 17.57
N THR A 453 2.12 2.53 18.39
CA THR A 453 0.99 2.68 19.32
C THR A 453 -0.31 3.04 18.63
N ASN A 454 -0.24 3.73 17.49
CA ASN A 454 -1.42 4.24 16.79
C ASN A 454 -1.45 3.91 15.28
N LEU A 455 -0.40 3.29 14.72
CA LEU A 455 -0.31 2.95 13.29
C LEU A 455 -1.51 2.16 12.78
N SER A 456 -1.82 1.02 13.42
CA SER A 456 -2.88 0.13 12.96
C SER A 456 -4.26 0.78 12.95
N PRO A 457 -4.75 1.37 14.07
CA PRO A 457 -6.08 2.00 14.07
C PRO A 457 -6.13 3.21 13.15
N ARG A 458 -5.03 3.97 13.01
CA ARG A 458 -4.97 5.08 12.07
C ARG A 458 -5.02 4.60 10.62
N LEU A 459 -4.29 3.54 10.26
CA LEU A 459 -4.22 3.07 8.87
C LEU A 459 -5.49 2.33 8.43
N TRP A 460 -6.05 1.49 9.29
CA TRP A 460 -7.13 0.57 8.94
C TRP A 460 -8.42 0.89 9.69
N PRO A 461 -9.59 0.91 9.03
CA PRO A 461 -9.84 0.49 7.64
C PRO A 461 -9.74 1.62 6.60
N ARG A 462 -9.25 2.82 6.96
CA ARG A 462 -9.19 3.96 6.02
C ARG A 462 -8.42 3.66 4.74
N ALA A 463 -7.29 2.96 4.83
CA ALA A 463 -6.51 2.52 3.66
C ALA A 463 -7.29 1.54 2.78
N SER A 464 -8.19 0.74 3.35
CA SER A 464 -9.05 -0.17 2.59
C SER A 464 -9.98 0.56 1.61
N ALA A 465 -10.33 1.83 1.88
CA ALA A 465 -11.07 2.68 0.96
C ALA A 465 -10.32 2.88 -0.37
N ALA A 466 -9.04 3.26 -0.30
CA ALA A 466 -8.18 3.40 -1.46
C ALA A 466 -7.91 2.05 -2.13
N ALA A 467 -7.82 0.96 -1.36
CA ALA A 467 -7.64 -0.38 -1.90
C ALA A 467 -8.74 -0.76 -2.90
N GLU A 468 -10.01 -0.44 -2.59
CA GLU A 468 -11.11 -0.71 -3.50
C GLU A 468 -11.07 0.20 -4.73
N ARG A 469 -10.67 1.48 -4.58
CA ARG A 469 -10.47 2.39 -5.72
C ARG A 469 -9.39 1.94 -6.68
N LEU A 470 -8.38 1.28 -6.14
CA LEU A 470 -7.25 0.80 -6.92
C LEU A 470 -7.46 -0.60 -7.51
N TRP A 471 -8.48 -1.33 -7.04
CA TRP A 471 -8.79 -2.70 -7.47
C TRP A 471 -10.05 -2.79 -8.34
N SER A 472 -11.16 -2.23 -7.88
CA SER A 472 -12.51 -2.52 -8.38
C SER A 472 -12.94 -1.62 -9.54
N ASN A 473 -13.99 -2.05 -10.25
CA ASN A 473 -14.60 -1.24 -11.29
C ASN A 473 -15.22 0.05 -10.71
N GLU A 474 -14.77 1.20 -11.22
CA GLU A 474 -15.22 2.52 -10.78
C GLU A 474 -16.74 2.70 -10.85
N ARG A 475 -17.39 2.22 -11.92
CA ARG A 475 -18.84 2.43 -12.13
C ARG A 475 -19.68 1.62 -11.15
N GLN A 476 -19.25 0.41 -10.81
CA GLN A 476 -19.96 -0.45 -9.87
C GLN A 476 -19.80 0.00 -8.42
N THR A 477 -18.77 0.78 -8.12
CA THR A 477 -18.35 1.09 -6.76
C THR A 477 -18.35 2.59 -6.46
N SER A 478 -19.21 3.35 -7.13
CA SER A 478 -19.32 4.81 -6.97
C SER A 478 -20.19 5.30 -5.81
N CYS A 479 -20.95 4.42 -5.16
CA CYS A 479 -21.85 4.78 -4.06
C CYS A 479 -21.24 4.38 -2.70
N VAL A 480 -20.95 5.39 -1.88
CA VAL A 480 -20.38 5.23 -0.52
C VAL A 480 -21.35 4.46 0.39
N GLU A 481 -22.64 4.73 0.27
CA GLU A 481 -23.69 4.12 1.10
C GLU A 481 -23.79 2.62 0.84
N ARG A 482 -23.58 2.17 -0.40
CA ARG A 482 -23.49 0.73 -0.75
C ARG A 482 -22.17 0.10 -0.35
N ALA A 483 -21.12 0.90 -0.19
CA ALA A 483 -19.82 0.42 0.26
C ALA A 483 -19.74 0.26 1.78
N PHE A 484 -20.43 1.11 2.54
CA PHE A 484 -20.36 1.14 3.99
C PHE A 484 -20.62 -0.22 4.68
N PRO A 485 -21.70 -0.97 4.37
CA PRO A 485 -21.96 -2.26 5.02
C PRO A 485 -20.86 -3.29 4.76
N ARG A 486 -20.29 -3.31 3.55
CA ARG A 486 -19.21 -4.22 3.16
C ARG A 486 -17.92 -3.86 3.87
N LEU A 487 -17.59 -2.57 3.96
CA LEU A 487 -16.40 -2.11 4.68
C LEU A 487 -16.50 -2.36 6.18
N GLN A 488 -17.70 -2.20 6.76
CA GLN A 488 -17.96 -2.49 8.16
C GLN A 488 -17.74 -3.97 8.47
N GLU A 489 -18.28 -4.87 7.65
CA GLU A 489 -18.06 -6.31 7.79
C GLU A 489 -16.58 -6.67 7.58
N PHE A 490 -15.91 -6.06 6.59
CA PHE A 490 -14.48 -6.25 6.38
C PHE A 490 -13.64 -5.78 7.56
N ARG A 491 -13.97 -4.64 8.18
CA ARG A 491 -13.34 -4.16 9.42
C ARG A 491 -13.47 -5.19 10.55
N CYS A 492 -14.64 -5.81 10.70
CA CYS A 492 -14.84 -6.88 11.68
C CYS A 492 -13.97 -8.12 11.37
N LYS A 493 -13.81 -8.48 10.09
CA LYS A 493 -12.88 -9.55 9.67
C LYS A 493 -11.42 -9.20 9.97
N LEU A 494 -11.01 -7.94 9.80
CA LEU A 494 -9.66 -7.46 10.16
C LEU A 494 -9.39 -7.64 11.67
N LEU A 495 -10.32 -7.24 12.54
CA LEU A 495 -10.20 -7.44 13.98
C LEU A 495 -10.04 -8.91 14.35
N ARG A 496 -10.88 -9.79 13.80
CA ARG A 496 -10.80 -11.24 14.02
C ARG A 496 -9.45 -11.83 13.59
N ARG A 497 -8.77 -11.19 12.63
CA ARG A 497 -7.43 -11.56 12.14
C ARG A 497 -6.29 -10.87 12.91
N GLY A 498 -6.58 -10.18 14.02
CA GLY A 498 -5.60 -9.52 14.87
C GLY A 498 -5.10 -8.17 14.37
N ILE A 499 -5.81 -7.55 13.41
CA ILE A 499 -5.54 -6.19 12.93
C ILE A 499 -6.44 -5.22 13.70
N GLN A 500 -5.83 -4.36 14.51
CA GLN A 500 -6.55 -3.37 15.32
C GLN A 500 -7.03 -2.23 14.43
N ALA A 501 -8.15 -2.45 13.74
CA ALA A 501 -8.77 -1.48 12.84
C ALA A 501 -9.80 -0.61 13.60
N GLU A 502 -9.74 0.70 13.41
CA GLU A 502 -10.67 1.64 14.04
C GLU A 502 -12.12 1.42 13.55
N PRO A 503 -13.14 1.78 14.35
CA PRO A 503 -14.52 1.74 13.89
C PRO A 503 -14.80 2.82 12.83
N LEU A 504 -15.67 2.50 11.86
CA LEU A 504 -16.13 3.47 10.85
C LEU A 504 -17.20 4.42 11.42
N TYR A 505 -18.07 3.88 12.26
CA TYR A 505 -19.17 4.57 12.93
C TYR A 505 -19.68 3.71 14.10
N VAL A 506 -20.80 4.11 14.70
CA VAL A 506 -21.50 3.36 15.77
C VAL A 506 -21.87 1.97 15.29
N GLY A 507 -21.55 0.94 16.09
CA GLY A 507 -21.85 -0.45 15.81
C GLY A 507 -21.08 -1.40 16.73
N HIS A 508 -21.08 -2.68 16.39
CA HIS A 508 -20.31 -3.73 17.07
C HIS A 508 -19.89 -4.81 16.04
N CYS A 509 -18.93 -5.66 16.41
CA CYS A 509 -18.63 -6.89 15.67
C CYS A 509 -18.99 -8.13 16.50
N LYS A 510 -19.50 -9.18 15.84
CA LYS A 510 -19.99 -10.42 16.49
C LYS A 510 -18.96 -11.11 17.39
N HIS A 511 -17.66 -10.91 17.14
CA HIS A 511 -16.56 -11.59 17.85
C HIS A 511 -15.66 -10.63 18.64
N GLU A 512 -16.11 -9.40 18.97
CA GLU A 512 -15.27 -8.43 19.72
C GLU A 512 -14.83 -8.98 21.08
N TYR A 513 -15.70 -9.72 21.78
CA TYR A 513 -15.41 -10.30 23.10
C TYR A 513 -14.38 -11.44 23.08
N GLN A 514 -14.02 -11.97 21.92
CA GLN A 514 -13.06 -13.08 21.78
C GLN A 514 -11.63 -12.58 21.53
N SER A 515 -11.43 -11.26 21.42
CA SER A 515 -10.23 -10.65 20.82
C SER A 515 -9.45 -9.70 21.76
N VAL A 516 -9.57 -9.86 23.08
CA VAL A 516 -8.73 -9.12 24.06
C VAL A 516 -7.48 -9.91 24.38
#